data_AF-A0A7V9SCJ1-F1
#
_entry.id   AF-A0A7V9SCJ1-F1
#
_cell.length_a   1.000
_cell.length_b   1.000
_cell.length_c   1.000
_cell.angle_alpha   90.00
_cell.angle_beta   90.00
_cell.angle_gamma   90.00
#
_symmetry.space_group_name_H-M   'P 1'
#
loop_
_entity.id
_entity.type
_entity.pdbx_description
1 polymer ?
#
loop_
_entity_poly.entity_id
_entity_poly.type
_entity_poly.pdbx_seq_one_letter_code
_entity_poly.pdbx_strand_id
1 'polypeptide(L)'
;MTQRDDFDKNGITRVDDEPGRFSARRLLGDRPLSMYGVLIVGIGVLAALLAVVIVTGRGDDPPPITCLPVTLAEGESLVRGGVVDHINVLTERGKPETGPLAVSLDLDNGSCRELPKGVAVQRDLYEAVGVITVYNQTQPADNRVRIVWEEQADIPPPLLATNTPIPLPTATPSPTPPPTMTPVPPTATPLPPTATPAPPTATPAPPTTTAAPPTATPSP
;
A
#
# COMPACT_ATOMS: atom_id res chain seq x y z
N MET A 1 -35.90 60.57 -7.49
CA MET A 1 -35.19 59.29 -7.41
C MET A 1 -34.61 59.23 -5.99
N THR A 2 -35.38 59.10 -4.90
CA THR A 2 -36.29 58.03 -4.44
C THR A 2 -35.62 56.65 -4.42
N GLN A 3 -34.95 56.33 -3.31
CA GLN A 3 -34.47 54.99 -2.96
C GLN A 3 -34.41 54.90 -1.43
N ARG A 4 -35.54 54.65 -0.76
CA ARG A 4 -36.16 53.35 -0.45
C ARG A 4 -35.50 52.74 0.80
N ASP A 5 -36.10 53.11 1.93
CA ASP A 5 -35.89 52.55 3.26
C ASP A 5 -36.21 51.05 3.26
N ASP A 6 -35.22 50.23 3.61
CA ASP A 6 -35.44 48.83 3.96
C ASP A 6 -35.78 48.75 5.45
N PHE A 7 -37.06 48.53 5.71
CA PHE A 7 -37.60 48.17 7.01
C PHE A 7 -37.30 46.69 7.27
N ASP A 8 -36.40 46.42 8.21
CA ASP A 8 -36.16 45.08 8.72
C ASP A 8 -37.43 44.58 9.44
N LYS A 9 -38.01 43.48 8.94
CA LYS A 9 -39.29 42.89 9.38
C LYS A 9 -39.17 42.10 10.68
N ASN A 10 -38.01 42.12 11.31
CA ASN A 10 -37.78 41.43 12.56
C ASN A 10 -37.86 42.49 13.66
N GLY A 11 -39.03 42.63 14.28
CA GLY A 11 -39.30 43.53 15.40
C GLY A 11 -38.46 43.20 16.65
N ILE A 12 -37.16 43.41 16.56
CA ILE A 12 -36.22 43.37 17.67
C ILE A 12 -35.73 44.81 17.83
N THR A 13 -36.37 45.51 18.75
CA THR A 13 -35.87 46.78 19.26
C THR A 13 -34.43 46.58 19.73
N ARG A 14 -33.48 47.31 19.14
CA ARG A 14 -32.15 47.52 19.75
C ARG A 14 -32.38 48.15 21.12
N VAL A 15 -32.27 47.33 22.15
CA VAL A 15 -32.09 47.80 23.51
C VAL A 15 -30.64 48.21 23.59
N ASP A 16 -30.41 49.50 23.85
CA ASP A 16 -29.12 50.03 24.25
C ASP A 16 -28.69 49.35 25.56
N ASP A 17 -27.83 48.34 25.46
CA ASP A 17 -27.18 47.72 26.60
C ASP A 17 -26.07 48.66 27.10
N GLU A 18 -26.39 49.45 28.13
CA GLU A 18 -25.42 49.99 29.08
C GLU A 18 -24.50 48.85 29.59
N PRO A 19 -23.19 49.10 29.80
CA PRO A 19 -22.31 48.14 30.46
C PRO A 19 -22.67 48.02 31.95
N GLY A 20 -23.71 47.24 32.22
CA GLY A 20 -24.10 46.81 33.54
C GLY A 20 -22.98 46.04 34.20
N ARG A 21 -22.42 46.61 35.26
CA ARG A 21 -21.53 45.94 36.21
C ARG A 21 -22.12 44.58 36.62
N PHE A 22 -21.57 43.50 36.08
CA PHE A 22 -21.87 42.15 36.53
C PHE A 22 -21.36 41.96 37.97
N SER A 23 -22.26 42.16 38.92
CA SER A 23 -22.03 41.83 40.33
C SER A 23 -22.20 40.32 40.51
N ALA A 24 -21.10 39.57 40.42
CA ALA A 24 -21.06 38.11 40.54
C ALA A 24 -21.37 37.55 41.95
N ARG A 25 -21.94 38.35 42.87
CA ARG A 25 -22.06 37.99 44.31
C ARG A 25 -23.45 37.56 44.79
N ARG A 26 -24.44 37.38 43.92
CA ARG A 26 -25.82 37.03 44.36
C ARG A 26 -26.45 35.83 43.66
N LEU A 27 -25.66 34.81 43.33
CA LEU A 27 -26.17 33.52 42.83
C LEU A 27 -25.69 32.30 43.64
N LEU A 28 -25.07 32.52 44.81
CA LEU A 28 -24.85 31.48 45.82
C LEU A 28 -26.02 31.49 46.83
N GLY A 29 -27.21 31.11 46.36
CA GLY A 29 -28.28 30.67 47.25
C GLY A 29 -28.03 29.22 47.65
N ASP A 30 -27.72 28.99 48.93
CA ASP A 30 -27.89 27.77 49.76
C ASP A 30 -28.12 26.42 49.05
N ARG A 31 -27.29 26.08 48.06
CA ARG A 31 -27.21 24.70 47.59
C ARG A 31 -26.20 23.97 48.48
N PRO A 32 -26.57 22.79 49.03
CA PRO A 32 -25.69 22.08 49.94
C PRO A 32 -24.37 21.79 49.21
N LEU A 33 -23.25 22.13 49.84
CA LEU A 33 -21.89 21.91 49.31
C LEU A 33 -21.65 20.47 48.84
N SER A 34 -22.45 19.51 49.32
CA SER A 34 -22.46 18.11 48.88
C SER A 34 -22.77 17.95 47.37
N MET A 35 -23.60 18.82 46.77
CA MET A 35 -23.93 18.74 45.34
C MET A 35 -22.71 19.03 44.45
N TYR A 36 -21.88 20.01 44.83
CA TYR A 36 -20.67 20.35 44.10
C TYR A 36 -19.58 19.28 44.26
N GLY A 37 -19.49 18.64 45.43
CA GLY A 37 -18.58 17.51 45.65
C GLY A 37 -18.84 16.35 44.70
N VAL A 38 -20.10 15.94 44.53
CA VAL A 38 -20.47 14.85 43.61
C VAL A 38 -20.16 15.21 42.16
N LEU A 39 -20.38 16.47 41.76
CA LEU A 39 -20.14 16.92 40.39
C LEU A 39 -18.64 16.89 40.05
N ILE A 40 -17.76 17.34 40.96
CA ILE A 40 -16.31 17.31 40.77
C ILE A 40 -15.80 15.86 40.67
N VAL A 41 -16.29 14.97 41.54
CA VAL A 41 -15.94 13.54 41.48
C VAL A 41 -16.41 12.92 40.16
N GLY A 42 -17.63 13.24 39.70
CA GLY A 42 -18.16 12.76 38.43
C GLY A 42 -17.33 13.21 37.23
N ILE A 43 -16.91 14.48 37.18
CA ILE A 43 -16.03 14.99 36.12
C ILE A 43 -14.66 14.29 36.18
N GLY A 44 -14.11 14.07 37.37
CA GLY A 44 -12.84 13.37 37.54
C GLY A 44 -12.86 11.94 37.00
N VAL A 45 -13.93 11.18 37.29
CA VAL A 45 -14.12 9.82 36.76
C VAL A 45 -14.26 9.83 35.25
N LEU A 46 -15.03 10.78 34.69
CA LEU A 46 -15.25 10.87 33.26
C LEU A 46 -13.96 11.24 32.51
N ALA A 47 -13.15 12.16 33.06
CA ALA A 47 -11.84 12.51 32.51
C ALA A 47 -10.86 11.33 32.59
N ALA A 48 -10.86 10.56 33.68
CA ALA A 48 -10.03 9.37 33.82
C ALA A 48 -10.43 8.28 32.80
N LEU A 49 -11.72 8.02 32.62
CA LEU A 49 -12.21 7.10 31.59
C LEU A 49 -11.87 7.58 30.18
N LEU A 50 -12.00 8.87 29.89
CA LEU A 50 -11.60 9.44 28.62
C LEU A 50 -10.11 9.26 28.37
N ALA A 51 -9.26 9.47 29.38
CA ALA A 51 -7.82 9.25 29.27
C ALA A 51 -7.50 7.77 28.99
N VAL A 52 -8.20 6.84 29.65
CA VAL A 52 -8.07 5.40 29.36
C VAL A 52 -8.47 5.12 27.92
N VAL A 53 -9.64 5.59 27.44
CA VAL A 53 -10.09 5.39 26.06
C VAL A 53 -9.11 5.99 25.04
N ILE A 54 -8.54 7.15 25.32
CA ILE A 54 -7.54 7.78 24.46
C ILE A 54 -6.22 7.00 24.46
N VAL A 55 -5.84 6.37 25.57
CA VAL A 55 -4.62 5.55 25.67
C VAL A 55 -4.83 4.18 25.03
N THR A 56 -5.97 3.53 25.29
CA THR A 56 -6.30 2.21 24.74
C THR A 56 -6.70 2.30 23.28
N GLY A 57 -7.33 3.40 22.84
CA GLY A 57 -7.65 3.67 21.44
C GLY A 57 -6.46 4.11 20.59
N ARG A 58 -5.28 4.33 21.20
CA ARG A 58 -4.00 4.47 20.49
C ARG A 58 -3.24 3.14 20.37
N GLY A 59 -3.77 2.07 20.96
CA GLY A 59 -3.34 0.72 20.63
C GLY A 59 -4.04 0.29 19.34
N ASP A 60 -3.57 0.83 18.22
CA ASP A 60 -4.02 0.50 16.85
C ASP A 60 -3.57 -0.92 16.42
N ASP A 61 -3.68 -1.90 17.30
CA ASP A 61 -3.53 -3.30 16.93
C ASP A 61 -4.93 -3.93 16.99
N PRO A 62 -5.73 -3.81 15.91
CA PRO A 62 -6.91 -4.65 15.78
C PRO A 62 -6.46 -6.11 16.00
N PRO A 63 -7.28 -6.94 16.67
CA PRO A 63 -6.97 -8.36 16.80
C PRO A 63 -6.68 -8.90 15.40
N PRO A 64 -5.71 -9.81 15.22
CA PRO A 64 -5.32 -10.26 13.89
C PRO A 64 -6.56 -10.84 13.22
N ILE A 65 -7.17 -10.06 12.33
CA ILE A 65 -8.20 -10.57 11.43
C ILE A 65 -7.43 -11.62 10.66
N THR A 66 -7.77 -12.88 10.87
CA THR A 66 -7.17 -13.98 10.11
C THR A 66 -7.45 -13.69 8.64
N CYS A 67 -6.47 -13.11 7.96
CA CYS A 67 -6.57 -12.66 6.58
C CYS A 67 -6.83 -13.88 5.70
N LEU A 68 -7.70 -13.75 4.70
CA LEU A 68 -7.96 -14.86 3.80
C LEU A 68 -6.76 -15.05 2.86
N PRO A 69 -6.20 -16.26 2.72
CA PRO A 69 -5.10 -16.48 1.81
C PRO A 69 -5.54 -16.21 0.36
N VAL A 70 -4.69 -15.54 -0.41
CA VAL A 70 -4.87 -15.28 -1.85
C VAL A 70 -3.61 -15.65 -2.60
N THR A 71 -3.78 -15.97 -3.88
CA THR A 71 -2.64 -16.21 -4.78
C THR A 71 -2.01 -14.89 -5.22
N LEU A 72 -0.75 -14.93 -5.68
CA LEU A 72 -0.08 -13.76 -6.25
C LEU A 72 -0.90 -13.12 -7.38
N ALA A 73 -1.38 -13.93 -8.32
CA ALA A 73 -2.15 -13.45 -9.47
C ALA A 73 -3.47 -12.78 -9.06
N GLU A 74 -4.14 -13.31 -8.04
CA GLU A 74 -5.36 -12.71 -7.49
C GLU A 74 -5.02 -11.38 -6.78
N GLY A 75 -3.97 -11.36 -5.96
CA GLY A 75 -3.48 -10.15 -5.30
C GLY A 75 -3.15 -9.03 -6.29
N GLU A 76 -2.46 -9.34 -7.39
CA GLU A 76 -2.21 -8.38 -8.47
C GLU A 76 -3.48 -7.87 -9.13
N SER A 77 -4.46 -8.76 -9.36
CA SER A 77 -5.75 -8.36 -9.91
C SER A 77 -6.48 -7.39 -8.98
N LEU A 78 -6.39 -7.58 -7.66
CA LEU A 78 -6.97 -6.68 -6.66
C LEU A 78 -6.29 -5.30 -6.69
N VAL A 79 -4.96 -5.28 -6.75
CA VAL A 79 -4.18 -4.03 -6.85
C VAL A 79 -4.54 -3.27 -8.12
N ARG A 80 -4.53 -3.94 -9.28
CA ARG A 80 -4.88 -3.32 -10.57
C ARG A 80 -6.34 -2.91 -10.64
N GLY A 81 -7.21 -3.59 -9.89
CA GLY A 81 -8.62 -3.24 -9.74
C GLY A 81 -8.86 -2.01 -8.86
N GLY A 82 -7.83 -1.51 -8.15
CA GLY A 82 -7.94 -0.34 -7.29
C GLY A 82 -8.77 -0.57 -6.03
N VAL A 83 -8.95 -1.82 -5.60
CA VAL A 83 -9.72 -2.19 -4.40
C VAL A 83 -8.85 -2.31 -3.14
N VAL A 84 -7.54 -2.14 -3.28
CA VAL A 84 -6.58 -2.21 -2.16
C VAL A 84 -6.35 -0.81 -1.60
N ASP A 85 -6.63 -0.62 -0.32
CA ASP A 85 -6.42 0.65 0.39
C ASP A 85 -4.95 0.78 0.85
N HIS A 86 -4.46 -0.26 1.52
CA HIS A 86 -3.06 -0.33 1.93
C HIS A 86 -2.55 -1.76 1.93
N ILE A 87 -1.23 -1.89 1.90
CA ILE A 87 -0.54 -3.16 2.14
C ILE A 87 0.37 -3.02 3.34
N ASN A 88 0.51 -4.11 4.06
CA ASN A 88 1.46 -4.25 5.14
C ASN A 88 2.51 -5.30 4.75
N VAL A 89 3.77 -4.90 4.77
CA VAL A 89 4.92 -5.71 4.38
C VAL A 89 5.74 -6.04 5.61
N LEU A 90 5.72 -7.31 5.99
CA LEU A 90 6.41 -7.81 7.16
C LEU A 90 7.88 -8.11 6.82
N THR A 91 8.80 -7.55 7.59
CA THR A 91 10.25 -7.77 7.49
C THR A 91 10.87 -8.16 8.83
N GLU A 92 12.08 -8.72 8.80
CA GLU A 92 12.83 -9.03 10.01
C GLU A 92 13.50 -7.79 10.59
N ARG A 93 13.23 -7.53 11.88
CA ARG A 93 13.82 -6.39 12.59
C ARG A 93 15.35 -6.51 12.61
N GLY A 94 16.02 -5.47 12.12
CA GLY A 94 17.48 -5.41 12.11
C GLY A 94 18.17 -6.28 11.05
N LYS A 95 17.41 -6.96 10.17
CA LYS A 95 17.93 -7.74 9.05
C LYS A 95 17.22 -7.41 7.74
N PRO A 96 17.47 -6.22 7.16
CA PRO A 96 16.84 -5.81 5.91
C PRO A 96 17.18 -6.75 4.73
N GLU A 97 18.29 -7.49 4.81
CA GLU A 97 18.69 -8.50 3.83
C GLU A 97 17.75 -9.70 3.76
N THR A 98 16.97 -9.98 4.82
CA THR A 98 15.94 -11.03 4.81
C THR A 98 14.76 -10.65 3.92
N GLY A 99 14.60 -9.37 3.56
CA GLY A 99 13.54 -8.90 2.67
C GLY A 99 12.11 -9.08 3.23
N PRO A 100 11.08 -8.99 2.36
CA PRO A 100 9.70 -9.19 2.75
C PRO A 100 9.43 -10.68 3.00
N LEU A 101 8.81 -10.97 4.14
CA LEU A 101 8.49 -12.32 4.60
C LEU A 101 6.99 -12.63 4.51
N ALA A 102 6.15 -11.61 4.59
CA ALA A 102 4.73 -11.70 4.36
C ALA A 102 4.23 -10.37 3.82
N VAL A 103 3.16 -10.42 3.04
CA VAL A 103 2.44 -9.22 2.58
C VAL A 103 0.96 -9.47 2.80
N SER A 104 0.32 -8.60 3.57
CA SER A 104 -1.14 -8.54 3.66
C SER A 104 -1.65 -7.34 2.88
N LEU A 105 -2.81 -7.50 2.25
CA LEU A 105 -3.53 -6.48 1.53
C LEU A 105 -4.82 -6.19 2.28
N ASP A 106 -5.00 -4.95 2.66
CA ASP A 106 -6.23 -4.45 3.25
C ASP A 106 -7.06 -3.76 2.17
N LEU A 107 -8.27 -4.26 1.97
CA LEU A 107 -9.18 -3.80 0.93
C LEU A 107 -10.05 -2.65 1.45
N ASP A 108 -10.55 -1.85 0.52
CA ASP A 108 -11.50 -0.75 0.76
C ASP A 108 -12.76 -1.16 1.54
N ASN A 109 -13.18 -2.42 1.39
CA ASN A 109 -14.31 -3.01 2.11
C ASN A 109 -13.99 -3.47 3.54
N GLY A 110 -12.77 -3.24 4.03
CA GLY A 110 -12.29 -3.67 5.35
C GLY A 110 -11.96 -5.15 5.46
N SER A 111 -11.94 -5.90 4.34
CA SER A 111 -11.47 -7.29 4.32
C SER A 111 -9.95 -7.34 4.13
N CYS A 112 -9.31 -8.34 4.76
CA CYS A 112 -7.88 -8.58 4.63
C CYS A 112 -7.59 -9.83 3.79
N ARG A 113 -6.62 -9.74 2.89
CA ARG A 113 -6.08 -10.84 2.08
C ARG A 113 -4.60 -11.02 2.34
N GLU A 114 -4.13 -12.26 2.47
CA GLU A 114 -2.72 -12.56 2.74
C GLU A 114 -2.09 -13.27 1.54
N LEU A 115 -0.96 -12.76 1.06
CA LEU A 115 -0.17 -13.45 0.04
C LEU A 115 0.56 -14.67 0.62
N PRO A 116 1.06 -15.59 -0.24
CA PRO A 116 1.92 -16.67 0.22
C PRO A 116 3.10 -16.11 1.01
N LYS A 117 3.41 -16.72 2.16
CA LYS A 117 4.41 -16.23 3.09
C LYS A 117 5.62 -17.13 3.25
N GLY A 118 6.70 -16.52 3.71
CA GLY A 118 7.98 -17.14 4.01
C GLY A 118 9.04 -16.94 2.94
N VAL A 119 10.28 -17.24 3.30
CA VAL A 119 11.47 -17.03 2.44
C VAL A 119 11.42 -17.82 1.13
N ALA A 120 10.67 -18.92 1.07
CA ALA A 120 10.54 -19.73 -0.15
C ALA A 120 9.78 -19.02 -1.28
N VAL A 121 8.91 -18.06 -0.95
CA VAL A 121 8.10 -17.27 -1.89
C VAL A 121 8.52 -15.80 -1.88
N GLN A 122 9.70 -15.49 -1.32
CA GLN A 122 10.22 -14.13 -1.19
C GLN A 122 10.30 -13.40 -2.55
N ARG A 123 10.65 -14.13 -3.62
CA ARG A 123 10.66 -13.57 -4.99
C ARG A 123 9.29 -13.06 -5.41
N ASP A 124 8.25 -13.83 -5.14
CA ASP A 124 6.86 -13.51 -5.47
C ASP A 124 6.37 -12.31 -4.65
N LEU A 125 6.80 -12.22 -3.38
CA LEU A 125 6.52 -11.07 -2.52
C LEU A 125 7.19 -9.78 -3.03
N TYR A 126 8.45 -9.85 -3.47
CA TYR A 126 9.11 -8.71 -4.11
C TYR A 126 8.42 -8.29 -5.41
N GLU A 127 7.96 -9.26 -6.20
CA GLU A 127 7.19 -8.99 -7.41
C GLU A 127 5.89 -8.26 -7.09
N ALA A 128 5.13 -8.71 -6.09
CA ALA A 128 3.91 -8.05 -5.63
C ALA A 128 4.16 -6.60 -5.19
N VAL A 129 5.17 -6.37 -4.33
CA VAL A 129 5.54 -5.02 -3.87
C VAL A 129 6.00 -4.14 -5.04
N GLY A 130 6.71 -4.72 -6.00
CA GLY A 130 7.13 -4.05 -7.23
C GLY A 130 5.93 -3.60 -8.08
N VAL A 131 4.96 -4.48 -8.32
CA VAL A 131 3.73 -4.16 -9.07
C VAL A 131 2.97 -3.02 -8.40
N ILE A 132 2.85 -3.03 -7.07
CA ILE A 132 2.16 -1.98 -6.31
C ILE A 132 2.91 -0.66 -6.39
N THR A 133 4.24 -0.70 -6.33
CA THR A 133 5.09 0.49 -6.47
C THR A 133 4.90 1.13 -7.84
N VAL A 134 4.87 0.35 -8.92
CA VAL A 134 4.61 0.84 -10.28
C VAL A 134 3.17 1.36 -10.41
N TYR A 135 2.19 0.65 -9.86
CA TYR A 135 0.79 1.08 -9.84
C TYR A 135 0.66 2.48 -9.23
N ASN A 136 1.25 2.70 -8.05
CA ASN A 136 1.24 4.00 -7.36
C ASN A 136 1.86 5.16 -8.14
N GLN A 137 2.84 4.88 -9.01
CA GLN A 137 3.43 5.90 -9.88
C GLN A 137 2.48 6.33 -11.00
N THR A 138 1.60 5.44 -11.44
CA THR A 138 0.64 5.70 -12.53
C THR A 138 -0.70 6.24 -12.06
N GLN A 139 -1.02 6.10 -10.77
CA GLN A 139 -2.29 6.55 -10.19
C GLN A 139 -2.25 7.99 -9.65
N PRO A 140 -3.39 8.70 -9.67
CA PRO A 140 -3.55 9.97 -8.96
C PRO A 140 -3.36 9.78 -7.45
N ALA A 141 -3.03 10.86 -6.73
CA ALA A 141 -2.67 10.80 -5.31
C ALA A 141 -3.74 10.14 -4.43
N ASP A 142 -5.01 10.33 -4.76
CA ASP A 142 -6.15 9.80 -3.99
C ASP A 142 -6.36 8.28 -4.17
N ASN A 143 -5.75 7.67 -5.20
CA ASN A 143 -5.88 6.24 -5.51
C ASN A 143 -4.59 5.46 -5.29
N ARG A 144 -3.66 5.99 -4.50
CA ARG A 144 -2.40 5.33 -4.20
C ARG A 144 -2.57 4.36 -3.04
N VAL A 145 -2.07 3.15 -3.23
CA VAL A 145 -2.00 2.13 -2.18
C VAL A 145 -0.92 2.54 -1.18
N ARG A 146 -1.26 2.67 0.10
CA ARG A 146 -0.26 2.95 1.14
C ARG A 146 0.56 1.69 1.40
N ILE A 147 1.89 1.82 1.39
CA ILE A 147 2.81 0.72 1.73
C ILE A 147 3.32 0.96 3.14
N VAL A 148 2.97 0.08 4.07
CA VAL A 148 3.45 0.08 5.46
C VAL A 148 4.48 -1.03 5.60
N TRP A 149 5.65 -0.69 6.15
CA TRP A 149 6.70 -1.66 6.45
C TRP A 149 6.69 -1.95 7.94
N GLU A 150 6.45 -3.20 8.30
CA GLU A 150 6.42 -3.65 9.69
C GLU A 150 7.62 -4.54 9.99
N GLU A 151 8.38 -4.15 11.01
CA GLU A 151 9.53 -4.90 11.48
C GLU A 151 9.17 -5.76 12.69
N GLN A 152 9.24 -7.08 12.53
CA GLN A 152 8.99 -8.05 13.60
C GLN A 152 10.29 -8.69 14.09
N ALA A 153 10.49 -8.70 15.42
CA ALA A 153 11.68 -9.28 16.05
C ALA A 153 11.59 -10.81 16.19
N ASP A 154 10.40 -11.33 16.52
CA ASP A 154 10.16 -12.76 16.73
C ASP A 154 9.37 -13.34 15.55
N ILE A 155 10.08 -13.60 14.45
CA ILE A 155 9.47 -14.23 13.28
C ILE A 155 9.32 -15.74 13.52
N PRO A 156 8.13 -16.31 13.29
CA PRO A 156 7.93 -17.74 13.41
C PRO A 156 8.93 -18.53 12.54
N PRO A 157 9.62 -19.55 13.09
CA PRO A 157 10.55 -20.38 12.33
C PRO A 157 10.02 -20.95 11.00
N PRO A 158 8.72 -21.28 10.86
CA PRO A 158 8.15 -21.71 9.58
C PRO A 158 8.26 -20.68 8.45
N LEU A 159 8.29 -19.38 8.75
CA LEU A 159 8.45 -18.33 7.73
C LEU A 159 9.91 -18.20 7.26
N LEU A 160 10.86 -18.59 8.10
CA LEU A 160 12.29 -18.59 7.80
C LEU A 160 12.75 -19.90 7.16
N ALA A 161 11.87 -20.91 7.09
CA ALA A 161 12.21 -22.20 6.52
C ALA A 161 12.29 -22.08 4.99
N THR A 162 13.50 -22.22 4.45
CA THR A 162 13.68 -22.48 3.02
C THR A 162 13.13 -23.86 2.71
N ASN A 163 12.34 -23.99 1.64
CA ASN A 163 11.98 -25.29 1.09
C ASN A 163 13.28 -26.04 0.79
N THR A 164 13.65 -26.98 1.67
CA THR A 164 14.80 -27.83 1.43
C THR A 164 14.44 -28.65 0.20
N PRO A 165 15.18 -28.54 -0.92
CA PRO A 165 14.84 -29.29 -2.11
C PRO A 165 14.84 -30.76 -1.73
N ILE A 166 13.72 -31.44 -1.96
CA ILE A 166 13.69 -32.91 -1.87
C ILE A 166 14.76 -33.37 -2.87
N PRO A 167 15.77 -34.15 -2.45
CA PRO A 167 16.78 -34.62 -3.37
C PRO A 167 16.08 -35.34 -4.51
N LEU A 168 16.23 -34.82 -5.73
CA LEU A 168 15.70 -35.48 -6.91
C LEU A 168 16.33 -36.88 -6.94
N PRO A 169 15.54 -37.96 -7.07
CA PRO A 169 16.10 -39.30 -7.10
C PRO A 169 17.19 -39.33 -8.16
N THR A 170 18.43 -39.57 -7.73
CA THR A 170 19.55 -39.73 -8.64
C THR A 170 19.19 -40.90 -9.54
N ALA A 171 18.95 -40.62 -10.84
CA ALA A 171 18.64 -41.66 -11.79
C ALA A 171 19.75 -42.71 -11.71
N THR A 172 19.37 -43.93 -11.31
CA THR A 172 20.30 -45.06 -11.35
C THR A 172 20.82 -45.13 -12.78
N PRO A 173 22.16 -45.15 -13.01
CA PRO A 173 22.69 -45.17 -14.36
C PRO A 173 22.08 -46.37 -15.09
N SER A 174 21.33 -46.09 -16.16
CA SER A 174 20.87 -47.12 -17.07
C SER A 174 22.11 -47.80 -17.64
N PRO A 175 22.17 -49.15 -17.69
CA PRO A 175 23.31 -49.84 -18.25
C PRO A 175 23.57 -49.32 -19.67
N THR A 176 24.81 -48.88 -19.91
CA THR A 176 25.25 -48.45 -21.23
C THR A 176 25.00 -49.58 -22.22
N PRO A 177 24.16 -49.40 -23.27
CA PRO A 177 23.98 -50.42 -24.28
C PRO A 177 25.33 -50.70 -24.96
N PRO A 178 25.61 -51.96 -25.37
CA PRO A 178 26.82 -52.28 -26.10
C PRO A 178 26.94 -51.41 -27.36
N PRO A 179 28.17 -51.03 -27.77
CA PRO A 179 28.36 -50.20 -28.96
C PRO A 179 27.68 -50.87 -30.14
N THR A 180 26.64 -50.22 -30.66
CA THR A 180 26.01 -50.61 -31.92
C THR A 180 27.01 -50.29 -33.02
N MET A 181 27.36 -51.28 -33.85
CA MET A 181 28.24 -51.05 -34.99
C MET A 181 27.63 -49.95 -35.86
N THR A 182 28.28 -48.79 -35.88
CA THR A 182 27.86 -47.67 -36.72
C THR A 182 27.96 -48.11 -38.19
N PRO A 183 26.86 -48.14 -38.94
CA PRO A 183 26.94 -48.38 -40.37
C PRO A 183 27.79 -47.29 -41.03
N VAL A 184 28.67 -47.69 -41.94
CA VAL A 184 29.53 -46.80 -42.72
C VAL A 184 28.65 -45.71 -43.35
N PRO A 185 28.96 -44.42 -43.15
CA PRO A 185 28.15 -43.35 -43.70
C PRO A 185 28.13 -43.45 -45.24
N PRO A 186 26.97 -43.28 -45.88
CA PRO A 186 26.91 -43.26 -47.34
C PRO A 186 27.77 -42.11 -47.86
N THR A 187 28.57 -42.41 -48.87
CA THR A 187 29.40 -41.46 -49.61
C THR A 187 28.58 -40.23 -50.01
N ALA A 188 29.02 -39.05 -49.58
CA ALA A 188 28.31 -37.80 -49.83
C ALA A 188 28.11 -37.56 -51.33
N THR A 189 26.85 -37.44 -51.74
CA THR A 189 26.49 -36.89 -53.06
C THR A 189 26.80 -35.39 -53.05
N PRO A 190 27.53 -34.86 -54.04
CA PRO A 190 27.86 -33.43 -54.09
C PRO A 190 26.58 -32.60 -54.22
N LEU A 191 26.37 -31.69 -53.27
CA LEU A 191 25.31 -30.68 -53.32
C LEU A 191 25.67 -29.61 -54.36
N PRO A 192 24.68 -29.14 -55.16
CA PRO A 192 24.87 -28.01 -56.07
C PRO A 192 25.17 -26.72 -55.28
N PRO A 193 25.89 -25.75 -55.87
CA PRO A 193 26.30 -24.53 -55.20
C PRO A 193 25.09 -23.72 -54.76
N THR A 194 24.99 -23.50 -53.44
CA THR A 194 24.01 -22.61 -52.82
C THR A 194 24.26 -21.17 -53.29
N ALA A 195 23.21 -20.50 -53.76
CA ALA A 195 23.28 -19.11 -54.21
C ALA A 195 23.72 -18.18 -53.07
N THR A 196 24.70 -17.33 -53.38
CA THR A 196 25.24 -16.28 -52.52
C THR A 196 24.11 -15.37 -52.00
N PRO A 197 23.98 -15.15 -50.67
CA PRO A 197 23.01 -14.22 -50.12
C PRO A 197 23.26 -12.80 -50.61
N ALA A 198 22.19 -12.10 -50.99
CA ALA A 198 22.23 -10.69 -51.36
C ALA A 198 22.70 -9.82 -50.17
N PRO A 199 23.39 -8.69 -50.44
CA PRO A 199 23.92 -7.82 -49.39
C PRO A 199 22.80 -7.19 -48.55
N PRO A 200 23.04 -6.93 -47.25
CA PRO A 200 22.05 -6.38 -46.36
C PRO A 200 21.61 -4.98 -46.82
N THR A 201 20.30 -4.77 -46.86
CA THR A 201 19.67 -3.48 -47.12
C THR A 201 20.02 -2.50 -46.01
N ALA A 202 20.44 -1.28 -46.39
CA ALA A 202 20.86 -0.25 -45.45
C ALA A 202 19.73 0.16 -44.50
N THR A 203 20.04 0.18 -43.20
CA THR A 203 19.18 0.70 -42.14
C THR A 203 18.93 2.21 -42.34
N PRO A 204 17.68 2.68 -42.32
CA PRO A 204 17.38 4.12 -42.42
C PRO A 204 17.94 4.89 -41.23
N ALA A 205 18.49 6.07 -41.49
CA ALA A 205 18.97 6.98 -40.45
C ALA A 205 17.80 7.51 -39.60
N PRO A 206 18.02 7.73 -38.29
CA PRO A 206 16.99 8.25 -37.40
C PRO A 206 16.58 9.69 -37.78
N PRO A 207 15.32 10.07 -37.56
CA PRO A 207 14.84 11.42 -37.87
C PRO A 207 15.49 12.46 -36.95
N THR A 208 16.14 13.45 -37.55
CA THR A 208 16.67 14.61 -36.85
C THR A 208 15.50 15.49 -36.39
N THR A 209 15.29 15.61 -35.08
CA THR A 209 14.30 16.53 -34.52
C THR A 209 14.86 17.96 -34.53
N THR A 210 14.47 18.75 -35.53
CA THR A 210 14.70 20.20 -35.53
C THR A 210 13.75 20.86 -34.53
N ALA A 211 14.29 21.33 -33.40
CA ALA A 211 13.52 22.12 -32.43
C ALA A 211 13.17 23.50 -33.03
N ALA A 212 11.89 23.87 -32.95
CA ALA A 212 11.42 25.20 -33.32
C ALA A 212 11.83 26.23 -32.24
N PRO A 213 12.17 27.47 -32.63
CA PRO A 213 12.53 28.52 -31.67
C PRO A 213 11.31 28.98 -30.86
N PRO A 214 11.52 29.39 -29.59
CA PRO A 214 10.43 29.82 -28.72
C PRO A 214 9.82 31.14 -29.22
N THR A 215 8.49 31.18 -29.29
CA THR A 215 7.72 32.39 -29.55
C THR A 215 7.76 33.30 -28.32
N ALA A 216 8.28 34.52 -28.47
CA ALA A 216 8.26 35.52 -27.42
C ALA A 216 6.83 35.97 -27.12
N THR A 217 6.43 35.90 -25.85
CA THR A 217 5.14 36.41 -25.37
C THR A 217 5.30 37.91 -25.06
N PRO A 218 4.44 38.81 -25.58
CA PRO A 218 4.47 40.22 -25.21
C PRO A 218 3.92 40.43 -23.79
N SER A 219 4.60 41.29 -23.02
CA SER A 219 4.18 41.72 -21.68
C SER A 219 3.09 42.78 -21.75
N PRO A 220 2.07 42.73 -20.87
CA PRO A 220 1.27 43.90 -20.50
C PRO A 220 2.06 44.88 -19.63
#